data_AF-A0A7J4LJZ6-F1
#
_entry.id   AF-A0A7J4LJZ6-F1
#
_cell.length_a   1.000
_cell.length_b   1.000
_cell.length_c   1.000
_cell.angle_alpha   90.00
_cell.angle_beta   90.00
_cell.angle_gamma   90.00
#
_symmetry.space_group_name_H-M   'P 1'
#
loop_
_entity.id
_entity.type
_entity.pdbx_description
1 polymer ?
#
loop_
_entity_poly.entity_id
_entity_poly.type
_entity_poly.pdbx_seq_one_letter_code
_entity_poly.pdbx_strand_id
1 'polypeptide(L)'
;MAQSEWLLFIGAALMYAVSAVFYIYCLVFEREDRLKYGMNTAALGLLLHSVSLAIRWIEAGHGPYIAMYEVLSSYVWVSVAFFLLVHHRYERIRIAGAIVMPVAFLIMGVGSTYSRDITLMPASLRSFWLAAHVGFAKLAFGSVLVAVGIAVRYILKERANVQTGEPEERHEDSLISRLPSLDAMDDLLYRFIASGFLFLTVMIGAGAIWANQTWGRYWGWDPIETWSLITWFIYGIILHIRMNAGWRGKRIAMLVILSIFVLAFSAFGVGYVYSGLHAGYLTS
;
A
#
# COMPACT_ATOMS: atom_id res chain seq x y z
N MET A 1 -14.17 -4.04 -25.71
CA MET A 1 -14.05 -4.15 -24.25
C MET A 1 -12.71 -3.56 -23.77
N ALA A 2 -11.60 -3.81 -24.47
CA ALA A 2 -10.33 -3.09 -24.25
C ALA A 2 -10.40 -1.54 -24.20
N GLN A 3 -11.15 -0.87 -25.10
CA GLN A 3 -11.26 0.60 -25.06
C GLN A 3 -12.05 1.09 -23.85
N SER A 4 -13.12 0.39 -23.45
CA SER A 4 -13.91 0.72 -22.27
C SER A 4 -13.14 0.49 -20.98
N GLU A 5 -12.37 -0.60 -20.91
CA GLU A 5 -11.44 -0.88 -19.80
C GLU A 5 -10.46 0.28 -19.62
N TRP A 6 -9.81 0.70 -20.71
CA TRP A 6 -8.86 1.80 -20.66
C TRP A 6 -9.46 3.14 -20.20
N LEU A 7 -10.66 3.48 -20.66
CA LEU A 7 -11.36 4.70 -20.22
C LEU A 7 -11.70 4.65 -18.73
N LEU A 8 -12.06 3.48 -18.20
CA LEU A 8 -12.33 3.27 -16.78
C LEU A 8 -11.04 3.37 -15.95
N PHE A 9 -9.93 2.82 -16.44
CA PHE A 9 -8.61 2.96 -15.82
C PHE A 9 -8.20 4.44 -15.70
N ILE A 10 -8.30 5.21 -16.80
CA ILE A 10 -8.00 6.65 -16.78
C ILE A 10 -8.96 7.39 -15.83
N GLY A 11 -10.26 7.08 -15.91
CA GLY A 11 -11.26 7.67 -15.03
C GLY A 11 -10.94 7.44 -13.56
N ALA A 12 -10.56 6.21 -13.19
CA ALA A 12 -10.12 5.88 -11.83
C ALA A 12 -8.86 6.65 -11.42
N ALA A 13 -7.84 6.73 -12.29
CA ALA A 13 -6.62 7.50 -12.02
C ALA A 13 -6.91 8.99 -11.77
N LEU A 14 -7.77 9.60 -12.60
CA LEU A 14 -8.20 10.99 -12.42
C LEU A 14 -8.98 11.18 -11.11
N MET A 15 -9.85 10.24 -10.74
CA MET A 15 -10.55 10.30 -9.45
C MET A 15 -9.57 10.20 -8.28
N TYR A 16 -8.53 9.37 -8.34
CA TYR A 16 -7.50 9.34 -7.32
C TYR A 16 -6.66 10.62 -7.29
N ALA A 17 -6.39 11.26 -8.43
CA ALA A 17 -5.72 12.56 -8.49
C ALA A 17 -6.57 13.66 -7.83
N VAL A 18 -7.86 13.74 -8.16
CA VAL A 18 -8.79 14.69 -7.54
C VAL A 18 -8.92 14.44 -6.04
N SER A 19 -9.01 13.17 -5.64
CA SER A 19 -9.00 12.77 -4.23
C SER A 19 -7.72 13.22 -3.52
N ALA A 20 -6.56 13.02 -4.13
CA ALA A 20 -5.27 13.48 -3.62
C ALA A 20 -5.24 15.00 -3.40
N VAL A 21 -5.74 15.78 -4.36
CA VAL A 21 -5.86 17.24 -4.23
C VAL A 21 -6.76 17.62 -3.05
N PHE A 22 -7.91 16.97 -2.88
CA PHE A 22 -8.77 17.20 -1.72
C PHE A 22 -8.08 16.89 -0.40
N TYR A 23 -7.38 15.75 -0.30
CA TYR A 23 -6.66 15.39 0.93
C TYR A 23 -5.52 16.36 1.25
N ILE A 24 -4.73 16.76 0.25
CA ILE A 24 -3.65 17.74 0.42
C ILE A 24 -4.23 19.10 0.81
N TYR A 25 -5.31 19.54 0.16
CA TYR A 25 -6.03 20.77 0.53
C TYR A 25 -6.49 20.73 1.99
N CYS A 26 -7.11 19.63 2.42
CA CYS A 26 -7.57 19.50 3.81
C CYS A 26 -6.41 19.51 4.81
N LEU A 27 -5.25 18.94 4.45
CA LEU A 27 -4.05 18.94 5.27
C LEU A 27 -3.43 20.34 5.39
N VAL A 28 -3.33 21.07 4.28
CA VAL A 28 -2.69 22.40 4.23
C VAL A 28 -3.55 23.48 4.90
N PHE A 29 -4.87 23.43 4.71
CA PHE A 29 -5.78 24.44 5.24
C PHE A 29 -6.49 24.01 6.53
N GLU A 30 -6.11 22.86 7.10
CA GLU A 30 -6.67 22.30 8.34
C GLU A 30 -8.21 22.16 8.30
N ARG A 31 -8.76 21.85 7.11
CA ARG A 31 -10.21 21.71 6.85
C ARG A 31 -10.65 20.24 6.89
N GLU A 32 -10.60 19.63 8.06
CA GLU A 32 -10.91 18.20 8.22
C GLU A 32 -12.37 17.84 7.90
N ASP A 33 -13.29 18.80 8.02
CA ASP A 33 -14.71 18.67 7.66
C ASP A 33 -14.90 18.30 6.17
N ARG A 34 -13.91 18.60 5.33
CA ARG A 34 -13.92 18.37 3.89
C ARG A 34 -13.26 17.07 3.45
N LEU A 35 -12.67 16.30 4.38
CA LEU A 35 -12.05 15.00 4.06
C LEU A 35 -13.03 14.00 3.42
N LYS A 36 -14.33 14.15 3.69
CA LYS A 36 -15.40 13.36 3.06
C LYS A 36 -15.42 13.46 1.53
N TYR A 37 -15.04 14.61 0.96
CA TYR A 37 -15.04 14.79 -0.50
C TYR A 37 -13.90 14.01 -1.15
N GLY A 38 -12.70 14.04 -0.56
CA GLY A 38 -11.59 13.18 -0.99
C GLY A 38 -11.99 11.71 -0.92
N MET A 39 -12.61 11.31 0.19
CA MET A 39 -13.05 9.93 0.41
C MET A 39 -14.11 9.46 -0.59
N ASN A 40 -15.14 10.26 -0.85
CA ASN A 40 -16.18 9.94 -1.82
C ASN A 40 -15.61 9.84 -3.23
N THR A 41 -14.66 10.72 -3.58
CA THR A 41 -13.96 10.68 -4.86
C THR A 41 -13.08 9.44 -4.96
N ALA A 42 -12.39 9.05 -3.88
CA ALA A 42 -11.63 7.80 -3.82
C ALA A 42 -12.53 6.57 -3.98
N ALA A 43 -13.70 6.55 -3.34
CA ALA A 43 -14.66 5.45 -3.47
C ALA A 43 -15.19 5.35 -4.90
N LEU A 44 -15.52 6.47 -5.55
CA LEU A 44 -15.90 6.49 -6.96
C LEU A 44 -14.75 5.99 -7.86
N GLY A 45 -13.52 6.43 -7.61
CA GLY A 45 -12.33 5.92 -8.28
C GLY A 45 -12.17 4.41 -8.13
N LEU A 46 -12.41 3.87 -6.92
CA LEU A 46 -12.36 2.44 -6.66
C LEU A 46 -13.44 1.67 -7.42
N LEU A 47 -14.66 2.21 -7.52
CA LEU A 47 -15.72 1.60 -8.33
C LEU A 47 -15.32 1.51 -9.81
N LEU A 48 -14.85 2.61 -10.39
CA LEU A 48 -14.37 2.62 -11.79
C LEU A 48 -13.20 1.64 -11.98
N HIS A 49 -12.25 1.63 -11.04
CA HIS A 49 -11.09 0.74 -11.08
C HIS A 49 -11.50 -0.73 -10.97
N SER A 50 -12.51 -1.04 -10.16
CA SER A 50 -13.04 -2.39 -10.01
C SER A 50 -13.67 -2.89 -11.32
N VAL A 51 -14.44 -2.04 -12.01
CA VAL A 51 -15.02 -2.40 -13.32
C VAL A 51 -13.90 -2.57 -14.37
N SER A 52 -12.89 -1.70 -14.37
CA SER A 52 -11.70 -1.84 -15.23
C SER A 52 -11.04 -3.20 -15.06
N LEU A 53 -10.68 -3.55 -13.82
CA LEU A 53 -10.03 -4.82 -13.51
C LEU A 53 -10.93 -6.03 -13.75
N ALA A 54 -12.25 -5.91 -13.56
CA ALA A 54 -13.19 -6.98 -13.87
C ALA A 54 -13.25 -7.26 -15.37
N ILE A 55 -13.34 -6.23 -16.21
CA ILE A 55 -13.29 -6.38 -17.67
C ILE A 55 -11.96 -7.03 -18.07
N ARG A 56 -10.85 -6.52 -17.52
CA ARG A 56 -9.50 -7.05 -17.79
C ARG A 56 -9.39 -8.53 -17.43
N TRP A 57 -9.89 -8.93 -16.27
CA TRP A 57 -9.88 -10.33 -15.83
C TRP A 57 -10.69 -11.20 -16.80
N ILE A 58 -11.90 -10.78 -17.16
CA ILE A 58 -12.75 -11.54 -18.09
C ILE A 58 -12.06 -11.71 -19.45
N GLU A 59 -11.44 -10.66 -19.99
CA GLU A 59 -10.73 -10.72 -21.27
C GLU A 59 -9.46 -11.58 -21.21
N ALA A 60 -8.69 -11.47 -20.13
CA ALA A 60 -7.43 -12.21 -19.98
C ALA A 60 -7.62 -13.68 -19.58
N GLY A 61 -8.77 -14.04 -19.00
CA GLY A 61 -9.04 -15.38 -18.48
C GLY A 61 -8.26 -15.71 -17.20
N HIS A 62 -7.62 -14.72 -16.58
CA HIS A 62 -6.89 -14.83 -15.32
C HIS A 62 -6.93 -13.52 -14.53
N GLY A 63 -6.55 -13.57 -13.25
CA GLY A 63 -6.52 -12.36 -12.42
C GLY A 63 -5.42 -11.37 -12.84
N PRO A 64 -5.55 -10.09 -12.45
CA PRO A 64 -4.67 -9.01 -12.91
C PRO A 64 -3.36 -9.01 -12.11
N TYR A 65 -2.43 -9.89 -12.47
CA TYR A 65 -1.13 -9.98 -11.79
C TYR A 65 -0.02 -10.59 -12.65
N ILE A 66 -0.18 -10.61 -13.98
CA ILE A 66 0.80 -11.20 -14.89
C ILE A 66 1.62 -10.12 -15.57
N ALA A 67 0.96 -9.24 -16.33
CA ALA A 67 1.66 -8.11 -16.95
C ALA A 67 1.92 -7.00 -15.93
N MET A 68 3.01 -6.24 -16.09
CA MET A 68 3.35 -5.15 -15.16
C MET A 68 2.23 -4.10 -15.04
N TYR A 69 1.55 -3.78 -16.15
CA TYR A 69 0.33 -2.96 -16.14
C TYR A 69 -0.70 -3.48 -15.12
N GLU A 70 -1.00 -4.78 -15.14
CA GLU A 70 -1.96 -5.42 -14.26
C GLU A 70 -1.47 -5.49 -12.82
N VAL A 71 -0.19 -5.79 -12.62
CA VAL A 71 0.44 -5.82 -11.30
C VAL A 71 0.31 -4.44 -10.64
N LEU A 72 0.75 -3.37 -11.29
CA LEU A 72 0.69 -2.01 -10.73
C LEU A 72 -0.76 -1.56 -10.49
N SER A 73 -1.64 -1.78 -11.46
CA SER A 73 -3.08 -1.45 -11.35
C SER A 73 -3.73 -2.16 -10.15
N SER A 74 -3.51 -3.47 -10.02
CA SER A 74 -4.10 -4.25 -8.93
C SER A 74 -3.45 -3.98 -7.56
N TYR A 75 -2.16 -3.60 -7.49
CA TYR A 75 -1.53 -3.08 -6.26
C TYR A 75 -2.25 -1.82 -5.76
N VAL A 76 -2.54 -0.90 -6.68
CA VAL A 76 -3.30 0.32 -6.36
C VAL A 76 -4.71 -0.03 -5.91
N TRP A 77 -5.41 -0.90 -6.63
CA TRP A 77 -6.77 -1.31 -6.27
C TRP A 77 -6.84 -1.90 -4.86
N VAL A 78 -5.96 -2.87 -4.52
CA VAL A 78 -5.93 -3.47 -3.18
C VAL A 78 -5.58 -2.43 -2.12
N SER A 79 -4.64 -1.53 -2.39
CA SER A 79 -4.22 -0.51 -1.42
C SER A 79 -5.33 0.49 -1.11
N VAL A 80 -6.04 0.95 -2.14
CA VAL A 80 -7.19 1.87 -1.98
C VAL A 80 -8.36 1.15 -1.30
N ALA A 81 -8.66 -0.09 -1.70
CA ALA A 81 -9.70 -0.89 -1.07
C ALA A 81 -9.41 -1.14 0.41
N PHE A 82 -8.16 -1.50 0.74
CA PHE A 82 -7.70 -1.69 2.11
C PHE A 82 -7.85 -0.39 2.91
N PHE A 83 -7.40 0.75 2.38
CA PHE A 83 -7.55 2.05 3.02
C PHE A 83 -9.02 2.39 3.32
N LEU A 84 -9.93 2.24 2.34
CA LEU A 84 -11.34 2.55 2.52
C LEU A 84 -12.03 1.59 3.50
N LEU A 85 -11.69 0.30 3.47
CA LEU A 85 -12.22 -0.71 4.39
C LEU A 85 -11.80 -0.42 5.84
N VAL A 86 -10.50 -0.15 6.04
CA VAL A 86 -9.97 0.16 7.36
C VAL A 86 -10.54 1.48 7.87
N HIS A 87 -10.74 2.46 6.98
CA HIS A 87 -11.36 3.72 7.34
C HIS A 87 -12.78 3.51 7.91
N HIS A 88 -13.58 2.64 7.31
CA HIS A 88 -14.92 2.34 7.80
C HIS A 88 -14.91 1.80 9.25
N ARG A 89 -13.85 1.10 9.64
CA ARG A 89 -13.67 0.58 11.01
C ARG A 89 -13.03 1.58 11.98
N TYR A 90 -12.22 2.50 11.45
CA TYR A 90 -11.43 3.48 12.20
C TYR A 90 -11.53 4.86 11.55
N GLU A 91 -12.60 5.59 11.85
CA GLU A 91 -12.86 6.90 11.23
C GLU A 91 -11.73 7.93 11.40
N ARG A 92 -10.89 7.74 12.40
CA ARG A 92 -9.75 8.58 12.74
C ARG A 92 -8.56 8.45 11.77
N ILE A 93 -8.55 7.47 10.86
CA ILE A 93 -7.46 7.26 9.89
C ILE A 93 -7.68 7.95 8.53
N ARG A 94 -8.73 8.76 8.37
CA ARG A 94 -9.08 9.44 7.09
C ARG A 94 -7.88 10.15 6.46
N ILE A 95 -7.08 10.80 7.28
CA ILE A 95 -5.91 11.58 6.85
C ILE A 95 -4.86 10.75 6.12
N ALA A 96 -4.82 9.43 6.31
CA ALA A 96 -3.89 8.55 5.59
C ALA A 96 -4.11 8.62 4.06
N GLY A 97 -5.30 9.01 3.62
CA GLY A 97 -5.61 9.29 2.21
C GLY A 97 -4.70 10.35 1.57
N ALA A 98 -4.13 11.26 2.35
CA ALA A 98 -3.15 12.24 1.88
C ALA A 98 -1.84 11.62 1.39
N ILE A 99 -1.54 10.38 1.78
CA ILE A 99 -0.41 9.60 1.26
C ILE A 99 -0.90 8.52 0.28
N VAL A 100 -1.98 7.81 0.61
CA VAL A 100 -2.48 6.70 -0.21
C VAL A 100 -2.90 7.17 -1.60
N MET A 101 -3.59 8.31 -1.73
CA MET A 101 -4.15 8.76 -3.01
C MET A 101 -3.08 9.30 -3.98
N PRO A 102 -2.13 10.17 -3.58
CA PRO A 102 -1.04 10.56 -4.48
C PRO A 102 -0.21 9.36 -4.94
N VAL A 103 0.12 8.43 -4.03
CA VAL A 103 0.89 7.22 -4.39
C VAL A 103 0.09 6.34 -5.35
N ALA A 104 -1.21 6.17 -5.14
CA ALA A 104 -2.10 5.46 -6.07
C ALA A 104 -2.09 6.09 -7.47
N PHE A 105 -2.24 7.41 -7.55
CA PHE A 105 -2.18 8.13 -8.82
C PHE A 105 -0.83 7.98 -9.52
N LEU A 106 0.28 8.13 -8.79
CA LEU A 106 1.62 7.99 -9.35
C LEU A 106 1.90 6.57 -9.86
N ILE A 107 1.51 5.54 -9.10
CA ILE A 107 1.67 4.14 -9.53
C ILE A 107 0.81 3.85 -10.76
N MET A 108 -0.42 4.35 -10.83
CA MET A 108 -1.24 4.22 -12.05
C MET A 108 -0.64 4.98 -13.23
N GLY A 109 -0.05 6.14 -13.00
CA GLY A 109 0.70 6.90 -14.01
C GLY A 109 1.87 6.10 -14.57
N VAL A 110 2.66 5.45 -13.71
CA VAL A 110 3.73 4.52 -14.16
C VAL A 110 3.14 3.30 -14.85
N GLY A 111 2.06 2.71 -14.34
CA GLY A 111 1.36 1.60 -14.99
C GLY A 111 0.92 1.92 -16.41
N SER A 112 0.51 3.17 -16.66
CA SER A 112 0.08 3.63 -17.98
C SER A 112 1.16 3.61 -19.06
N THR A 113 2.45 3.50 -18.69
CA THR A 113 3.57 3.43 -19.63
C THR A 113 3.92 2.02 -20.08
N TYR A 114 3.36 0.98 -19.44
CA TYR A 114 3.58 -0.42 -19.81
C TYR A 114 2.61 -0.86 -20.91
N SER A 115 2.97 -1.96 -21.61
CA SER A 115 2.05 -2.55 -22.58
C SER A 115 0.76 -2.99 -21.90
N ARG A 116 -0.35 -2.74 -22.59
CA ARG A 116 -1.69 -3.19 -22.20
C ARG A 116 -2.08 -4.46 -22.93
N ASP A 117 -1.17 -5.09 -23.65
CA ASP A 117 -1.43 -6.36 -24.31
C ASP A 117 -1.74 -7.44 -23.28
N ILE A 118 -2.66 -8.35 -23.62
CA ILE A 118 -2.99 -9.48 -22.77
C ILE A 118 -1.89 -10.53 -23.00
N THR A 119 -1.12 -10.80 -21.95
CA THR A 119 -0.08 -11.82 -21.98
C THR A 119 -0.68 -13.18 -21.68
N LEU A 120 -0.25 -14.21 -22.42
CA LEU A 120 -0.69 -15.58 -22.15
C LEU A 120 -0.08 -16.07 -20.83
N MET A 121 -0.93 -16.47 -19.89
CA MET A 121 -0.49 -17.03 -18.61
C MET A 121 0.27 -18.35 -18.83
N PRO A 122 1.60 -18.40 -18.53
CA PRO A 122 2.38 -19.63 -18.58
C PRO A 122 1.86 -20.66 -17.56
N ALA A 123 2.08 -21.96 -17.83
CA ALA A 123 1.62 -23.03 -16.95
C ALA A 123 2.19 -22.92 -15.52
N SER A 124 3.42 -22.40 -15.37
CA SER A 124 4.06 -22.13 -14.07
C SER A 124 3.30 -21.14 -13.19
N LEU A 125 2.52 -20.23 -13.78
CA LEU A 125 1.78 -19.20 -13.04
C LEU A 125 0.36 -19.66 -12.65
N ARG A 126 -0.08 -20.84 -13.10
CA ARG A 126 -1.40 -21.41 -12.75
C ARG A 126 -1.35 -22.14 -11.41
N SER A 127 -1.18 -21.38 -10.31
CA SER A 127 -1.15 -21.94 -8.96
C SER A 127 -1.92 -21.08 -7.97
N PHE A 128 -2.69 -21.73 -7.09
CA PHE A 128 -3.32 -21.10 -5.94
C PHE A 128 -2.28 -20.40 -5.04
N TRP A 129 -1.12 -21.02 -4.87
CA TRP A 129 -0.05 -20.49 -4.02
C TRP A 129 0.56 -19.21 -4.58
N LEU A 130 0.65 -19.08 -5.90
CA LEU A 130 1.07 -17.82 -6.52
C LEU A 130 0.01 -16.73 -6.32
N ALA A 131 -1.27 -17.05 -6.50
CA ALA A 131 -2.35 -16.09 -6.25
C ALA A 131 -2.36 -15.62 -4.78
N ALA A 132 -2.17 -16.53 -3.82
CA ALA A 132 -2.01 -16.21 -2.41
C ALA A 132 -0.77 -15.34 -2.18
N HIS A 133 0.39 -15.72 -2.71
CA HIS A 133 1.63 -14.95 -2.62
C HIS A 133 1.41 -13.50 -3.08
N VAL A 134 0.94 -13.29 -4.31
CA VAL A 134 0.73 -11.94 -4.85
C VAL A 134 -0.36 -11.19 -4.09
N GLY A 135 -1.45 -11.86 -3.70
CA GLY A 135 -2.53 -11.24 -2.93
C GLY A 135 -2.05 -10.69 -1.58
N PHE A 136 -1.29 -11.49 -0.83
CA PHE A 136 -0.73 -11.07 0.45
C PHE A 136 0.38 -10.03 0.30
N ALA A 137 1.16 -10.05 -0.80
CA ALA A 137 2.11 -8.98 -1.11
C ALA A 137 1.40 -7.62 -1.27
N LYS A 138 0.27 -7.59 -1.97
CA LYS A 138 -0.55 -6.39 -2.17
C LYS A 138 -1.18 -5.90 -0.86
N LEU A 139 -1.67 -6.82 -0.03
CA LEU A 139 -2.22 -6.48 1.30
C LEU A 139 -1.14 -5.91 2.23
N ALA A 140 0.08 -6.48 2.22
CA ALA A 140 1.21 -5.94 2.98
C ALA A 140 1.54 -4.49 2.56
N PHE A 141 1.59 -4.25 1.25
CA PHE A 141 1.82 -2.91 0.69
C PHE A 141 0.73 -1.91 1.07
N GLY A 142 -0.55 -2.30 0.95
CA GLY A 142 -1.67 -1.46 1.37
C GLY A 142 -1.63 -1.13 2.87
N SER A 143 -1.32 -2.12 3.71
CA SER A 143 -1.21 -1.94 5.16
C SER A 143 -0.13 -0.95 5.57
N VAL A 144 1.07 -1.08 5.01
CA VAL A 144 2.16 -0.14 5.33
C VAL A 144 1.92 1.24 4.72
N LEU A 145 1.30 1.33 3.55
CA LEU A 145 0.98 2.64 2.94
C LEU A 145 0.03 3.45 3.83
N VAL A 146 -0.97 2.79 4.43
CA VAL A 146 -1.82 3.40 5.47
C VAL A 146 -1.01 3.78 6.71
N ALA A 147 -0.12 2.89 7.18
CA ALA A 147 0.76 3.17 8.32
C ALA A 147 1.63 4.41 8.09
N VAL A 148 2.20 4.58 6.89
CA VAL A 148 3.00 5.75 6.51
C VAL A 148 2.17 7.02 6.57
N GLY A 149 0.93 6.99 6.07
CA GLY A 149 0.00 8.12 6.20
C GLY A 149 -0.22 8.54 7.66
N ILE A 150 -0.37 7.58 8.55
CA ILE A 150 -0.49 7.82 10.00
C ILE A 150 0.83 8.35 10.58
N ALA A 151 1.98 7.80 10.17
CA ALA A 151 3.30 8.18 10.66
C ALA A 151 3.66 9.63 10.30
N VAL A 152 3.36 10.04 9.05
CA VAL A 152 3.55 11.42 8.60
C VAL A 152 2.69 12.35 9.45
N ARG A 153 1.41 12.03 9.66
CA ARG A 153 0.53 12.86 10.49
C ARG A 153 0.97 12.90 11.95
N TYR A 154 1.45 11.79 12.51
CA TYR A 154 2.03 11.74 13.86
C TYR A 154 3.16 12.77 13.98
N ILE A 155 4.11 12.76 13.05
CA ILE A 155 5.26 13.67 13.07
C ILE A 155 4.83 15.13 12.93
N LEU A 156 3.85 15.42 12.07
CA LEU A 156 3.29 16.77 11.93
C LEU A 156 2.62 17.25 13.23
N LYS A 157 1.83 16.40 13.89
CA LYS A 157 1.15 16.71 15.16
C LYS A 157 2.15 16.95 16.29
N GLU A 158 3.13 16.06 16.44
CA GLU A 158 4.16 16.17 17.48
C GLU A 158 4.98 17.47 17.32
N ARG A 159 5.34 17.84 16.09
CA ARG A 159 6.05 19.11 15.83
C ARG A 159 5.22 20.34 16.19
N ALA A 160 3.92 20.33 15.93
CA ALA A 160 3.03 21.44 16.27
C ALA A 160 2.93 21.61 17.80
N ASN A 161 2.72 20.53 18.55
CA ASN A 161 2.63 20.56 20.01
C ASN A 161 3.92 21.09 20.67
N VAL A 162 5.10 20.71 20.14
CA VAL A 162 6.39 21.20 20.64
C VAL A 162 6.56 22.71 20.41
N GLN A 163 6.02 23.24 19.30
CA GLN A 163 6.15 24.67 18.95
C GLN A 163 5.21 25.57 19.76
N THR A 164 4.01 25.09 20.10
CA THR A 164 3.03 25.88 20.88
C THR A 164 3.30 25.86 22.38
N GLY A 165 4.10 24.90 22.88
CA GLY A 165 4.39 24.76 24.32
C GLY A 165 3.17 24.38 25.17
N GLU A 166 2.06 24.01 24.52
CA GLU A 166 0.81 23.68 25.20
C GLU A 166 0.79 22.20 25.64
N PRO A 167 0.39 21.90 26.89
CA PRO A 167 0.18 20.53 27.34
C PRO A 167 -0.93 19.83 26.55
N GLU A 168 -0.85 18.49 26.47
CA GLU A 168 -1.78 17.60 25.73
C GLU A 168 -3.28 17.81 26.04
N GLU A 169 -3.61 18.42 27.18
CA GLU A 169 -4.96 18.48 27.75
C GLU A 169 -5.82 19.65 27.25
N ARG A 170 -5.28 20.69 26.62
CA ARG A 170 -6.09 21.86 26.26
C ARG A 170 -6.51 21.83 24.79
N HIS A 171 -7.63 21.16 24.52
CA HIS A 171 -8.68 21.57 23.57
C HIS A 171 -9.78 20.47 23.53
N GLU A 172 -10.54 20.30 24.60
CA GLU A 172 -11.79 19.52 24.53
C GLU A 172 -12.85 20.22 23.65
N ASP A 173 -12.75 21.54 23.45
CA ASP A 173 -13.77 22.36 22.76
C ASP A 173 -13.36 22.94 21.38
N SER A 174 -12.24 22.51 20.78
CA SER A 174 -11.89 22.88 19.39
C SER A 174 -12.05 21.69 18.47
N LEU A 175 -12.38 21.94 17.19
CA LEU A 175 -12.50 20.96 16.10
C LEU A 175 -11.34 19.93 16.02
N ILE A 176 -10.20 20.25 16.66
CA ILE A 176 -9.00 19.42 16.87
C ILE A 176 -9.26 18.17 17.76
N SER A 177 -10.30 18.16 18.62
CA SER A 177 -10.66 17.03 19.49
C SER A 177 -11.19 15.78 18.76
N ARG A 178 -11.41 15.87 17.44
CA ARG A 178 -11.82 14.73 16.61
C ARG A 178 -10.66 13.86 16.14
N LEU A 179 -9.42 14.26 16.43
CA LEU A 179 -8.22 13.55 16.01
C LEU A 179 -7.74 12.52 17.04
N PRO A 180 -7.16 11.40 16.60
CA PRO A 180 -6.50 10.48 17.51
C PRO A 180 -5.37 11.18 18.27
N SER A 181 -5.22 10.90 19.56
CA SER A 181 -4.04 11.29 20.36
C SER A 181 -2.76 10.71 19.76
N LEU A 182 -1.60 11.25 20.13
CA LEU A 182 -0.31 10.72 19.66
C LEU A 182 -0.17 9.23 20.02
N ASP A 183 -0.62 8.84 21.21
CA ASP A 183 -0.67 7.45 21.64
C ASP A 183 -1.58 6.58 20.77
N ALA A 184 -2.78 7.07 20.44
CA ALA A 184 -3.69 6.33 19.56
C ALA A 184 -3.08 6.14 18.15
N MET A 185 -2.34 7.12 17.66
CA MET A 185 -1.63 7.02 16.38
C MET A 185 -0.47 6.02 16.46
N ASP A 186 0.33 6.04 17.53
CA ASP A 186 1.40 5.06 17.78
C ASP A 186 0.85 3.62 17.87
N ASP A 187 -0.29 3.42 18.54
CA ASP A 187 -0.95 2.12 18.60
C ASP A 187 -1.49 1.66 17.24
N LEU A 188 -2.03 2.58 16.44
CA LEU A 188 -2.44 2.27 15.07
C LEU A 188 -1.23 1.89 14.20
N LEU A 189 -0.11 2.62 14.30
CA LEU A 189 1.13 2.27 13.60
C LEU A 189 1.56 0.84 13.91
N TYR A 190 1.57 0.46 15.18
CA TYR A 190 1.86 -0.91 15.57
C TYR A 190 0.91 -1.93 14.94
N ARG A 191 -0.40 -1.67 14.97
CA ARG A 191 -1.40 -2.59 14.41
C ARG A 191 -1.23 -2.79 12.90
N PHE A 192 -0.96 -1.72 12.14
CA PHE A 192 -0.76 -1.83 10.69
C PHE A 192 0.59 -2.47 10.33
N ILE A 193 1.65 -2.21 11.09
CA ILE A 193 2.92 -2.90 10.88
C ILE A 193 2.81 -4.38 11.25
N ALA A 194 2.12 -4.72 12.35
CA ALA A 194 1.86 -6.10 12.72
C ALA A 194 1.01 -6.82 11.65
N SER A 195 -0.03 -6.16 11.14
CA SER A 195 -0.83 -6.70 10.03
C SER A 195 0.01 -6.92 8.77
N GLY A 196 0.84 -5.93 8.40
CA GLY A 196 1.75 -6.03 7.26
C GLY A 196 2.79 -7.14 7.44
N PHE A 197 3.31 -7.35 8.65
CA PHE A 197 4.23 -8.44 8.97
C PHE A 197 3.57 -9.82 8.84
N LEU A 198 2.31 -9.96 9.29
CA LEU A 198 1.53 -11.17 9.09
C LEU A 198 1.30 -11.43 7.59
N PHE A 199 0.91 -10.41 6.83
CA PHE A 199 0.72 -10.54 5.38
C PHE A 199 2.03 -10.90 4.68
N LEU A 200 3.17 -10.29 5.03
CA LEU A 200 4.49 -10.66 4.51
C LEU A 200 4.86 -12.10 4.85
N THR A 201 4.54 -12.57 6.06
CA THR A 201 4.84 -13.95 6.48
C THR A 201 4.06 -14.95 5.63
N VAL A 202 2.75 -14.71 5.41
CA VAL A 202 1.94 -15.56 4.53
C VAL A 202 2.41 -15.47 3.08
N MET A 203 2.74 -14.27 2.61
CA MET A 203 3.30 -14.04 1.28
C MET A 203 4.58 -14.85 1.06
N ILE A 204 5.57 -14.77 1.94
CA ILE A 204 6.83 -15.53 1.82
C ILE A 204 6.56 -17.03 1.85
N GLY A 205 5.73 -17.50 2.79
CA GLY A 205 5.37 -18.93 2.90
C GLY A 205 4.70 -19.46 1.62
N ALA A 206 3.72 -18.73 1.08
CA ALA A 206 3.04 -19.09 -0.16
C ALA A 206 4.00 -19.05 -1.36
N GLY A 207 4.90 -18.06 -1.39
CA GLY A 207 5.94 -17.94 -2.42
C GLY A 207 6.91 -19.12 -2.41
N ALA A 208 7.35 -19.56 -1.23
CA ALA A 208 8.23 -20.71 -1.08
C ALA A 208 7.58 -22.02 -1.54
N ILE A 209 6.30 -22.23 -1.23
CA ILE A 209 5.55 -23.41 -1.70
C ILE A 209 5.43 -23.38 -3.22
N TRP A 210 5.06 -22.23 -3.80
CA TRP A 210 4.97 -22.06 -5.25
C TRP A 210 6.32 -22.25 -5.96
N ALA A 211 7.40 -21.72 -5.38
CA ALA A 211 8.77 -21.89 -5.88
C ALA A 211 9.15 -23.38 -5.92
N ASN A 212 8.79 -24.15 -4.90
CA ASN A 212 9.06 -25.59 -4.89
C ASN A 212 8.26 -26.35 -5.96
N GLN A 213 7.00 -25.96 -6.20
CA GLN A 213 6.17 -26.54 -7.26
C GLN A 213 6.71 -26.24 -8.66
N THR A 214 7.34 -25.09 -8.85
CA THR A 214 7.76 -24.59 -10.18
C THR A 214 9.21 -24.89 -10.50
N TRP A 215 10.09 -24.82 -9.49
CA TRP A 215 11.55 -24.92 -9.64
C TRP A 215 12.18 -26.02 -8.79
N GLY A 216 11.39 -26.80 -8.04
CA GLY A 216 11.88 -27.93 -7.24
C GLY A 216 12.65 -27.54 -5.97
N ARG A 217 12.56 -26.27 -5.52
CA ARG A 217 13.19 -25.76 -4.30
C ARG A 217 12.33 -24.69 -3.63
N TYR A 218 12.33 -24.64 -2.29
CA TYR A 218 11.56 -23.64 -1.53
C TYR A 218 12.17 -22.24 -1.51
N TRP A 219 13.50 -22.15 -1.64
CA TRP A 219 14.23 -20.89 -1.56
C TRP A 219 15.50 -21.00 -2.37
N GLY A 220 15.93 -19.88 -2.91
CA GLY A 220 16.98 -19.81 -3.89
C GLY A 220 18.00 -18.70 -3.75
N TRP A 221 17.83 -17.81 -2.77
CA TRP A 221 18.69 -16.65 -2.53
C TRP A 221 18.83 -15.72 -3.72
N ASP A 222 17.80 -15.68 -4.58
CA ASP A 222 17.81 -14.69 -5.65
C ASP A 222 17.55 -13.28 -5.08
N PRO A 223 17.76 -12.22 -5.88
CA PRO A 223 17.58 -10.86 -5.40
C PRO A 223 16.20 -10.59 -4.81
N ILE A 224 15.11 -11.06 -5.44
CA ILE A 224 13.76 -10.72 -4.94
C ILE A 224 13.42 -11.48 -3.66
N GLU A 225 13.84 -12.74 -3.57
CA GLU A 225 13.74 -13.55 -2.35
C GLU A 225 14.53 -12.88 -1.22
N THR A 226 15.77 -12.49 -1.48
CA THR A 226 16.64 -11.83 -0.49
C THR A 226 16.05 -10.50 -0.01
N TRP A 227 15.56 -9.65 -0.92
CA TRP A 227 14.95 -8.36 -0.55
C TRP A 227 13.60 -8.53 0.16
N SER A 228 12.85 -9.59 -0.14
CA SER A 228 11.64 -9.92 0.62
C SER A 228 11.96 -10.31 2.06
N LEU A 229 13.06 -11.05 2.27
CA LEU A 229 13.53 -11.42 3.61
C LEU A 229 14.07 -10.20 4.38
N ILE A 230 14.82 -9.31 3.73
CA ILE A 230 15.25 -8.02 4.31
C ILE A 230 14.03 -7.21 4.77
N THR A 231 13.01 -7.11 3.92
CA THR A 231 11.78 -6.40 4.25
C THR A 231 11.07 -7.03 5.45
N TRP A 232 10.98 -8.37 5.48
CA TRP A 232 10.40 -9.10 6.61
C TRP A 232 11.15 -8.83 7.92
N PHE A 233 12.49 -8.84 7.91
CA PHE A 233 13.29 -8.50 9.08
C PHE A 233 13.08 -7.06 9.55
N ILE A 234 12.97 -6.08 8.64
CA ILE A 234 12.71 -4.69 9.03
C ILE A 234 11.38 -4.57 9.79
N TYR A 235 10.33 -5.24 9.32
CA TYR A 235 9.05 -5.25 10.02
C TYR A 235 9.15 -5.93 11.38
N GLY A 236 9.83 -7.09 11.43
CA GLY A 236 10.09 -7.81 12.68
C GLY A 236 10.88 -6.95 13.69
N ILE A 237 11.90 -6.23 13.24
CA ILE A 237 12.72 -5.33 14.07
C ILE A 237 11.89 -4.16 14.60
N ILE A 238 11.06 -3.53 13.76
CA ILE A 238 10.18 -2.44 14.21
C ILE A 238 9.25 -2.93 15.33
N LEU A 239 8.63 -4.10 15.15
CA LEU A 239 7.74 -4.70 16.15
C LEU A 239 8.50 -5.08 17.42
N HIS A 240 9.66 -5.73 17.27
CA HIS A 240 10.47 -6.20 18.38
C HIS A 240 10.97 -5.04 19.25
N ILE A 241 11.50 -3.98 18.63
CA ILE A 241 12.01 -2.81 19.36
C ILE A 241 10.85 -2.07 20.03
N ARG A 242 9.68 -1.96 19.38
CA ARG A 242 8.51 -1.35 20.01
C ARG A 242 8.03 -2.13 21.24
N MET A 243 7.99 -3.45 21.17
CA MET A 243 7.48 -4.30 22.24
C MET A 243 8.47 -4.48 23.40
N ASN A 244 9.78 -4.61 23.09
CA ASN A 244 10.79 -5.00 24.08
C ASN A 244 11.68 -3.85 24.53
N ALA A 245 12.02 -2.92 23.64
CA ALA A 245 12.91 -1.79 23.93
C ALA A 245 12.14 -0.49 24.23
N GLY A 246 10.80 -0.53 24.22
CA GLY A 246 9.93 0.60 24.56
C GLY A 246 10.02 1.78 23.59
N TRP A 247 10.54 1.61 22.37
CA TRP A 247 10.55 2.70 21.40
C TRP A 247 9.13 2.99 20.95
N ARG A 248 8.74 4.27 21.04
CA ARG A 248 7.43 4.77 20.61
C ARG A 248 7.59 6.10 19.88
N GLY A 249 6.49 6.55 19.30
CA GLY A 249 6.36 7.88 18.74
C GLY A 249 7.24 8.10 17.52
N LYS A 250 7.95 9.24 17.47
CA LYS A 250 8.73 9.67 16.29
C LYS A 250 9.72 8.63 15.78
N ARG A 251 10.37 7.88 16.68
CA ARG A 251 11.36 6.85 16.30
C ARG A 251 10.69 5.74 15.49
N ILE A 252 9.56 5.23 15.97
CA ILE A 252 8.78 4.22 15.27
C ILE A 252 8.21 4.79 13.97
N ALA A 253 7.64 6.00 14.00
CA ALA A 253 7.10 6.66 12.81
C ALA A 253 8.14 6.78 11.69
N MET A 254 9.39 7.13 12.00
CA MET A 254 10.48 7.20 11.02
C MET A 254 10.85 5.84 10.45
N LEU A 255 10.90 4.78 11.28
CA LEU A 255 11.17 3.43 10.80
C LEU A 255 10.05 2.90 9.90
N VAL A 256 8.79 3.24 10.19
CA VAL A 256 7.64 2.94 9.32
C VAL A 256 7.74 3.65 7.98
N ILE A 257 8.15 4.92 7.97
CA ILE A 257 8.39 5.65 6.72
C ILE A 257 9.54 5.02 5.93
N LEU A 258 10.59 4.55 6.58
CA LEU A 258 11.68 3.85 5.90
C LEU A 258 11.23 2.51 5.29
N SER A 259 10.36 1.77 5.98
CA SER A 259 9.99 0.41 5.58
C SER A 259 9.20 0.35 4.27
N ILE A 260 8.41 1.38 3.93
CA ILE A 260 7.73 1.43 2.62
C ILE A 260 8.72 1.55 1.46
N PHE A 261 9.83 2.28 1.62
CA PHE A 261 10.83 2.38 0.55
C PHE A 261 11.53 1.05 0.30
N VAL A 262 11.84 0.31 1.38
CA VAL A 262 12.43 -1.03 1.26
C VAL A 262 11.46 -2.01 0.64
N LEU A 263 10.19 -1.99 1.07
CA LEU A 263 9.15 -2.82 0.48
C LEU A 263 8.92 -2.49 -1.01
N ALA A 264 8.86 -1.20 -1.37
CA ALA A 264 8.70 -0.76 -2.75
C ALA A 264 9.90 -1.16 -3.63
N PHE A 265 11.12 -1.06 -3.08
CA PHE A 265 12.31 -1.56 -3.76
C PHE A 265 12.22 -3.08 -3.99
N SER A 266 11.84 -3.85 -2.96
CA SER A 266 11.66 -5.30 -3.09
C SER A 266 10.59 -5.68 -4.12
N ALA A 267 9.46 -4.96 -4.15
CA ALA A 267 8.31 -5.29 -5.00
C ALA A 267 8.49 -4.85 -6.46
N PHE A 268 9.13 -3.71 -6.68
CA PHE A 268 9.22 -3.09 -8.02
C PHE A 268 10.66 -2.85 -8.46
N GLY A 269 11.53 -2.39 -7.56
CA GLY A 269 12.89 -1.96 -7.88
C GLY A 269 13.87 -3.08 -8.25
N VAL A 270 13.78 -4.24 -7.58
CA VAL A 270 14.74 -5.35 -7.76
C VAL A 270 14.83 -5.80 -9.21
N GLY A 271 13.71 -5.89 -9.92
CA GLY A 271 13.67 -6.32 -11.32
C GLY A 271 14.40 -5.39 -12.29
N TYR A 272 14.53 -4.09 -11.98
CA TYR A 272 15.27 -3.14 -12.82
C TYR A 272 16.77 -3.09 -12.50
N VAL A 273 17.16 -3.48 -11.29
CA VAL A 273 18.56 -3.38 -10.82
C VAL A 273 19.31 -4.69 -11.01
N TYR A 274 18.63 -5.83 -10.85
CA TYR A 274 19.25 -7.15 -10.87
C TYR A 274 18.62 -8.04 -11.94
N SER A 275 19.46 -8.79 -12.64
CA SER A 275 19.02 -9.91 -13.46
C SER A 275 18.73 -11.13 -12.59
N GLY A 276 17.67 -11.88 -12.91
CA GLY A 276 17.28 -13.07 -12.15
C GLY A 276 16.04 -13.75 -12.74
N LEU A 277 15.66 -14.91 -12.18
CA LEU A 277 14.48 -15.68 -12.61
C LEU A 277 13.18 -14.86 -12.58
N HIS A 278 13.13 -13.88 -11.67
CA HIS A 278 12.00 -12.96 -11.50
C HIS A 278 12.08 -11.71 -12.37
N ALA A 279 13.28 -11.35 -12.88
CA ALA A 279 13.45 -10.16 -13.71
C ALA A 279 12.65 -10.25 -15.00
N GLY A 280 12.56 -11.45 -15.61
CA GLY A 280 11.79 -11.68 -16.84
C GLY A 280 10.30 -11.38 -16.72
N TYR A 281 9.70 -11.48 -15.52
CA TYR A 281 8.29 -11.14 -15.28
C TYR A 281 8.07 -9.68 -14.86
N LEU A 282 9.13 -9.00 -14.40
CA LEU A 282 9.03 -7.64 -13.86
C LEU A 282 9.45 -6.56 -14.86
N THR A 283 10.14 -6.92 -15.94
CA THR A 283 10.64 -5.95 -16.93
C THR A 283 10.08 -6.16 -18.35
N SER A 284 9.19 -7.13 -18.54
CA SER A 284 8.47 -7.37 -19.80
C SER A 284 7.10 -6.70 -19.86
#